data_AF-L7JU40-F1
#
_entry.id   AF-L7JU40-F1
#
_cell.length_a   1.000
_cell.length_b   1.000
_cell.length_c   1.000
_cell.angle_alpha   90.00
_cell.angle_beta   90.00
_cell.angle_gamma   90.00
#
_symmetry.space_group_name_H-M   'P 1'
#
loop_
_entity.id
_entity.type
_entity.pdbx_description
1 polymer ?
#
loop_
_entity_poly.entity_id
_entity_poly.type
_entity_poly.pdbx_seq_one_letter_code
_entity_poly.pdbx_strand_id
1 'polypeptide(L)'
;VTEDVNFKAQSLSKLLQKFKCLRNIKMRINFSNSIGKNVFNELLIPSLESLTIDSNALCKNFFKNAEKLCKLEDVDINWPTNFTADHIMTVLNGLTMLPELTELILDRISDAHEWQMLENCEDLSLLKIKAPIDFPLMMNVGSRLCQTLKDLFISLDISIIQSVRLIFIKLVLLSLEITSKNNDRSVNDEAVHCFMRNNFTKGINGTLEILTLQQSTSFDLTPLSRFYFPKINLYTS
;
A
#
# COMPACT_ATOMS: atom_id res chain seq x y z
N VAL A 1 6.22 14.24 -17.64
CA VAL A 1 6.50 13.60 -18.94
C VAL A 1 5.83 12.25 -18.93
N THR A 2 4.83 12.03 -19.78
CA THR A 2 4.17 10.73 -19.94
C THR A 2 4.70 10.16 -21.24
N GLU A 3 5.74 9.32 -21.16
CA GLU A 3 6.30 8.64 -22.34
C GLU A 3 5.91 7.15 -22.26
N ASP A 4 5.17 6.66 -23.25
CA ASP A 4 4.99 5.23 -23.48
C ASP A 4 6.25 4.68 -24.14
N VAL A 5 7.22 4.29 -23.31
CA VAL A 5 8.54 3.87 -23.78
C VAL A 5 8.54 2.38 -24.13
N ASN A 6 8.28 2.07 -25.40
CA ASN A 6 8.46 0.73 -25.99
C ASN A 6 9.96 0.47 -26.30
N PHE A 7 10.85 0.48 -25.29
CA PHE A 7 12.30 0.29 -25.50
C PHE A 7 12.85 -1.03 -24.97
N LYS A 8 13.91 -1.50 -25.63
CA LYS A 8 14.86 -2.46 -25.06
C LYS A 8 15.41 -1.90 -23.73
N ALA A 9 15.00 -2.51 -22.63
CA ALA A 9 15.52 -2.45 -21.28
C ALA A 9 16.77 -1.56 -21.01
N GLN A 10 17.92 -1.97 -21.57
CA GLN A 10 19.23 -1.34 -21.32
C GLN A 10 19.32 0.12 -21.80
N SER A 11 18.51 0.50 -22.79
CA SER A 11 18.48 1.88 -23.29
C SER A 11 17.73 2.82 -22.35
N LEU A 12 16.73 2.33 -21.63
CA LEU A 12 15.92 3.14 -20.69
C LEU A 12 16.73 3.52 -19.45
N SER A 13 17.47 2.59 -18.85
CA SER A 13 18.38 2.90 -17.73
C SER A 13 19.42 3.97 -18.09
N LYS A 14 20.05 3.86 -19.28
CA LYS A 14 20.98 4.88 -19.78
C LYS A 14 20.30 6.22 -20.06
N LEU A 15 19.07 6.22 -20.54
CA LEU A 15 18.28 7.43 -20.81
C LEU A 15 17.94 8.14 -19.49
N LEU A 16 17.47 7.39 -18.50
CA LEU A 16 17.09 7.91 -17.19
C LEU A 16 18.27 8.50 -16.40
N GLN A 17 19.45 7.89 -16.49
CA GLN A 17 20.67 8.45 -15.89
C GLN A 17 21.07 9.81 -16.48
N LYS A 18 20.67 10.13 -17.72
CA LYS A 18 20.92 11.46 -18.32
C LYS A 18 20.05 12.53 -17.70
N PHE A 19 18.92 12.15 -17.12
CA PHE A 19 17.95 13.07 -16.57
C PHE A 19 18.10 13.23 -15.05
N LYS A 20 19.26 13.71 -14.60
CA LYS A 20 19.59 13.90 -13.17
C LYS A 20 18.65 14.87 -12.42
N CYS A 21 17.83 15.64 -13.12
CA CYS A 21 16.95 16.66 -12.55
C CYS A 21 15.45 16.29 -12.61
N LEU A 22 15.08 15.06 -13.01
CA LEU A 22 13.67 14.67 -13.03
C LEU A 22 13.15 14.54 -11.61
N ARG A 23 12.14 15.35 -11.29
CA ARG A 23 11.50 15.39 -9.98
C ARG A 23 10.22 14.55 -9.91
N ASN A 24 9.47 14.44 -10.99
CA ASN A 24 8.22 13.67 -11.00
C ASN A 24 8.15 12.74 -12.22
N ILE A 25 8.59 11.48 -12.06
CA ILE A 25 8.55 10.49 -13.14
C ILE A 25 7.41 9.51 -12.88
N LYS A 26 6.27 9.79 -13.48
CA LYS A 26 5.28 8.74 -13.68
C LYS A 26 5.80 7.79 -14.77
N MET A 27 6.55 6.79 -14.32
CA MET A 27 7.00 5.71 -15.17
C MET A 27 5.84 4.72 -15.29
N ARG A 28 5.44 4.38 -16.52
CA ARG A 28 4.52 3.24 -16.73
C ARG A 28 5.22 2.31 -17.70
N ILE A 29 5.79 1.24 -17.16
CA ILE A 29 6.54 0.29 -17.98
C ILE A 29 5.63 -0.90 -18.29
N ASN A 30 5.04 -0.88 -19.48
CA ASN A 30 4.28 -2.01 -20.01
C ASN A 30 5.19 -2.85 -20.92
N PHE A 31 5.67 -4.00 -20.44
CA PHE A 31 6.29 -4.98 -21.33
C PHE A 31 5.20 -5.89 -21.91
N SER A 32 5.03 -5.82 -23.23
CA SER A 32 4.09 -6.65 -23.99
C SER A 32 4.55 -8.10 -24.16
N ASN A 33 5.84 -8.41 -23.92
CA ASN A 33 6.39 -9.77 -24.05
C ASN A 33 7.45 -10.05 -22.96
N SER A 34 7.20 -11.10 -22.17
CA SER A 34 7.88 -11.54 -20.95
C SER A 34 9.31 -12.11 -21.12
N ILE A 35 10.10 -11.60 -22.07
CA ILE A 35 11.49 -12.08 -22.31
C ILE A 35 12.54 -11.00 -21.99
N GLY A 36 12.10 -9.82 -21.53
CA GLY A 36 12.97 -8.70 -21.19
C GLY A 36 13.74 -8.93 -19.89
N LYS A 37 15.00 -9.37 -20.00
CA LYS A 37 16.00 -9.32 -18.91
C LYS A 37 15.89 -8.01 -18.11
N ASN A 38 15.74 -8.14 -16.79
CA ASN A 38 15.84 -7.13 -15.73
C ASN A 38 16.32 -5.74 -16.21
N VAL A 39 15.34 -4.89 -16.52
CA VAL A 39 15.57 -3.55 -17.09
C VAL A 39 16.17 -2.58 -16.08
N PHE A 40 15.87 -2.81 -14.80
CA PHE A 40 16.19 -1.92 -13.71
C PHE A 40 16.90 -2.70 -12.61
N ASN A 41 18.01 -3.35 -12.95
CA ASN A 41 18.85 -3.93 -11.89
C ASN A 41 19.31 -2.85 -10.90
N GLU A 42 19.48 -1.60 -11.35
CA GLU A 42 19.86 -0.46 -10.50
C GLU A 42 19.32 0.85 -11.10
N LEU A 43 18.09 1.25 -10.75
CA LEU A 43 17.65 2.62 -11.02
C LEU A 43 18.29 3.55 -9.98
N LEU A 44 19.15 4.46 -10.44
CA LEU A 44 19.80 5.47 -9.60
C LEU A 44 19.43 6.86 -10.13
N ILE A 45 18.20 7.28 -9.87
CA ILE A 45 17.76 8.67 -10.07
C ILE A 45 17.51 9.26 -8.69
N PRO A 46 18.51 9.87 -8.03
CA PRO A 46 18.35 10.40 -6.67
C PRO A 46 17.33 11.53 -6.55
N SER A 47 16.93 12.12 -7.68
CA SER A 47 15.96 13.21 -7.75
C SER A 47 14.51 12.75 -7.90
N LEU A 48 14.27 11.45 -8.07
CA LEU A 48 12.95 10.88 -8.31
C LEU A 48 12.06 11.02 -7.06
N GLU A 49 10.93 11.71 -7.18
CA GLU A 49 9.96 11.92 -6.08
C GLU A 49 8.80 10.91 -6.11
N SER A 50 8.37 10.49 -7.30
CA SER A 50 7.23 9.58 -7.47
C SER A 50 7.53 8.50 -8.50
N LEU A 51 7.11 7.26 -8.23
CA LEU A 51 7.33 6.10 -9.09
C LEU A 51 6.09 5.19 -9.14
N THR A 52 5.58 4.95 -10.34
CA THR A 52 4.62 3.88 -10.61
C THR A 52 5.31 2.74 -11.35
N ILE A 53 4.99 1.49 -11.05
CA ILE A 53 5.53 0.31 -11.73
C ILE A 53 4.38 -0.62 -12.09
N ASP A 54 4.24 -0.90 -13.39
CA ASP A 54 3.29 -1.88 -13.91
C ASP A 54 3.96 -3.26 -14.08
N SER A 55 3.16 -4.31 -13.94
CA SER A 55 3.53 -5.64 -13.44
C SER A 55 4.68 -6.37 -14.13
N ASN A 56 5.04 -6.07 -15.38
CA ASN A 56 6.10 -6.84 -16.05
C ASN A 56 7.50 -6.26 -15.89
N ALA A 57 7.65 -5.11 -15.22
CA ALA A 57 8.90 -4.35 -15.22
C ALA A 57 9.74 -4.45 -13.94
N LEU A 58 9.14 -4.92 -12.85
CA LEU A 58 9.79 -5.01 -11.56
C LEU A 58 10.75 -6.20 -11.51
N CYS A 59 11.96 -5.96 -11.04
CA CYS A 59 12.94 -6.99 -10.71
C CYS A 59 13.04 -7.11 -9.19
N LYS A 60 13.29 -8.32 -8.66
CA LYS A 60 13.45 -8.55 -7.22
C LYS A 60 14.51 -7.64 -6.57
N ASN A 61 15.55 -7.26 -7.33
CA ASN A 61 16.65 -6.44 -6.84
C ASN A 61 16.48 -4.95 -7.12
N PHE A 62 15.30 -4.50 -7.57
CA PHE A 62 15.08 -3.10 -7.99
C PHE A 62 15.46 -2.10 -6.89
N PHE A 63 15.08 -2.38 -5.64
CA PHE A 63 15.36 -1.55 -4.47
C PHE A 63 16.63 -1.96 -3.71
N LYS A 64 17.55 -2.72 -4.31
CA LYS A 64 18.79 -3.15 -3.63
C LYS A 64 19.63 -1.97 -3.10
N ASN A 65 19.55 -0.81 -3.75
CA ASN A 65 20.22 0.43 -3.34
C ASN A 65 19.20 1.54 -3.00
N ALA A 66 18.09 1.19 -2.35
CA ALA A 66 16.99 2.10 -2.01
C ALA A 66 17.46 3.37 -1.27
N GLU A 67 18.45 3.26 -0.39
CA GLU A 67 19.06 4.39 0.34
C GLU A 67 19.51 5.55 -0.57
N LYS A 68 19.80 5.28 -1.85
CA LYS A 68 20.25 6.30 -2.83
C LYS A 68 19.10 7.05 -3.50
N LEU A 69 17.86 6.60 -3.29
CA LEU A 69 16.63 7.25 -3.77
C LEU A 69 16.10 8.20 -2.69
N CYS A 70 16.94 9.12 -2.23
CA CYS A 70 16.71 9.99 -1.07
C CYS A 70 15.60 11.05 -1.27
N LYS A 71 14.82 10.97 -2.35
CA LYS A 71 13.68 11.84 -2.60
C LYS A 71 12.41 11.09 -2.94
N LEU A 72 12.47 9.76 -3.05
CA LEU A 72 11.34 8.96 -3.51
C LEU A 72 10.31 8.87 -2.39
N GLU A 73 9.26 9.66 -2.53
CA GLU A 73 8.17 9.83 -1.57
C GLU A 73 6.98 8.92 -1.90
N ASP A 74 6.67 8.77 -3.19
CA ASP A 74 5.48 8.03 -3.64
C ASP A 74 5.86 6.79 -4.47
N VAL A 75 5.34 5.63 -4.07
CA VAL A 75 5.54 4.37 -4.80
C VAL A 75 4.21 3.65 -5.03
N ASP A 76 3.90 3.36 -6.29
CA ASP A 76 2.76 2.52 -6.69
C ASP A 76 3.26 1.29 -7.46
N ILE A 77 3.08 0.10 -6.88
CA ILE A 77 3.53 -1.17 -7.45
C ILE A 77 2.33 -2.05 -7.78
N ASN A 78 2.26 -2.49 -9.03
CA ASN A 78 1.52 -3.69 -9.39
C ASN A 78 2.50 -4.86 -9.45
N TRP A 79 2.34 -5.87 -8.61
CA TRP A 79 3.26 -6.99 -8.56
C TRP A 79 3.21 -7.84 -9.84
N PRO A 80 4.38 -8.23 -10.38
CA PRO A 80 4.47 -9.23 -11.45
C PRO A 80 3.74 -10.52 -11.10
N THR A 81 3.10 -11.15 -12.08
CA THR A 81 2.41 -12.44 -11.90
C THR A 81 3.38 -13.60 -11.70
N ASN A 82 4.64 -13.44 -12.12
CA ASN A 82 5.70 -14.44 -11.99
C ASN A 82 6.58 -14.24 -10.74
N PHE A 83 6.25 -13.30 -9.86
CA PHE A 83 6.99 -13.12 -8.61
C PHE A 83 6.65 -14.23 -7.61
N THR A 84 7.69 -14.81 -7.04
CA THR A 84 7.59 -15.71 -5.89
C THR A 84 7.50 -14.89 -4.60
N ALA A 85 7.12 -15.52 -3.48
CA ALA A 85 7.14 -14.90 -2.16
C ALA A 85 8.52 -14.27 -1.86
N ASP A 86 9.61 -14.98 -2.12
CA ASP A 86 10.98 -14.45 -1.96
C ASP A 86 11.25 -13.18 -2.78
N HIS A 87 10.73 -13.11 -4.01
CA HIS A 87 10.88 -11.92 -4.84
C HIS A 87 10.14 -10.72 -4.23
N ILE A 88 8.90 -10.92 -3.77
CA ILE A 88 8.09 -9.88 -3.13
C ILE A 88 8.78 -9.41 -1.85
N MET A 89 9.18 -10.34 -0.98
CA MET A 89 9.88 -10.03 0.27
C MET A 89 11.18 -9.25 0.05
N THR A 90 11.94 -9.58 -1.00
CA THR A 90 13.16 -8.83 -1.35
C THR A 90 12.84 -7.37 -1.73
N VAL A 91 11.78 -7.15 -2.51
CA VAL A 91 11.35 -5.80 -2.90
C VAL A 91 10.82 -5.03 -1.69
N LEU A 92 9.94 -5.65 -0.89
CA LEU A 92 9.37 -5.04 0.31
C LEU A 92 10.47 -4.62 1.29
N ASN A 93 11.47 -5.47 1.53
CA ASN A 93 12.62 -5.12 2.36
C ASN A 93 13.47 -3.98 1.76
N GLY A 94 13.45 -3.78 0.45
CA GLY A 94 14.07 -2.61 -0.16
C GLY A 94 13.25 -1.34 0.05
N LEU A 95 11.91 -1.43 0.04
CA LEU A 95 11.02 -0.29 0.28
C LEU A 95 11.16 0.26 1.70
N THR A 96 11.38 -0.60 2.70
CA THR A 96 11.58 -0.18 4.10
C THR A 96 12.87 0.64 4.29
N MET A 97 13.79 0.60 3.31
CA MET A 97 15.05 1.33 3.31
C MET A 97 15.00 2.65 2.52
N LEU A 98 13.82 3.03 2.00
CA LEU A 98 13.63 4.30 1.31
C LEU A 98 13.49 5.43 2.35
N PRO A 99 14.41 6.42 2.36
CA PRO A 99 14.46 7.41 3.44
C PRO A 99 13.25 8.35 3.52
N GLU A 100 12.65 8.69 2.37
CA GLU A 100 11.57 9.69 2.29
C GLU A 100 10.23 9.07 1.90
N LEU A 101 10.10 7.73 1.93
CA LEU A 101 8.86 7.07 1.49
C LEU A 101 7.70 7.42 2.42
N THR A 102 6.72 8.16 1.89
CA THR A 102 5.53 8.59 2.63
C THR A 102 4.23 7.99 2.08
N GLU A 103 4.18 7.65 0.78
CA GLU A 103 3.02 7.04 0.16
C GLU A 103 3.38 5.71 -0.52
N LEU A 104 2.67 4.65 -0.15
CA LEU A 104 2.80 3.33 -0.74
C LEU A 104 1.46 2.79 -1.20
N ILE A 105 1.39 2.43 -2.48
CA ILE A 105 0.26 1.77 -3.10
C ILE A 105 0.74 0.42 -3.64
N LEU A 106 0.05 -0.66 -3.23
CA LEU A 106 0.31 -2.01 -3.71
C LEU A 106 -0.97 -2.56 -4.35
N ASP A 107 -0.84 -3.32 -5.44
CA ASP A 107 -1.97 -4.06 -6.00
C ASP A 107 -2.45 -5.17 -5.06
N ARG A 108 -1.56 -5.86 -4.34
CA ARG A 108 -1.91 -6.90 -3.37
C ARG A 108 -0.85 -7.07 -2.28
N ILE A 109 -1.27 -7.72 -1.19
CA ILE A 109 -0.43 -8.38 -0.19
C ILE A 109 -1.00 -9.79 -0.05
N SER A 110 -0.14 -10.80 -0.07
CA SER A 110 -0.55 -12.21 -0.15
C SER A 110 -0.68 -12.87 1.22
N ASP A 111 0.06 -12.39 2.21
CA ASP A 111 0.07 -12.98 3.56
C ASP A 111 0.51 -12.00 4.66
N ALA A 112 0.46 -12.49 5.90
CA ALA A 112 0.84 -11.74 7.09
C ALA A 112 2.34 -11.41 7.16
N HIS A 113 3.22 -12.18 6.51
CA HIS A 113 4.66 -11.91 6.50
C HIS A 113 4.97 -10.71 5.61
N GLU A 114 4.35 -10.64 4.43
CA GLU A 114 4.43 -9.48 3.55
C GLU A 114 3.90 -8.23 4.26
N TRP A 115 2.78 -8.33 4.99
CA TRP A 115 2.27 -7.22 5.82
C TRP A 115 3.27 -6.79 6.90
N GLN A 116 3.86 -7.74 7.63
CA GLN A 116 4.86 -7.45 8.67
C GLN A 116 6.10 -6.75 8.13
N MET A 117 6.44 -6.89 6.84
CA MET A 117 7.54 -6.09 6.27
C MET A 117 7.19 -4.61 6.22
N LEU A 118 5.95 -4.27 5.87
CA LEU A 118 5.48 -2.88 5.80
C LEU A 118 5.45 -2.21 7.18
N GLU A 119 5.33 -2.98 8.26
CA GLU A 119 5.42 -2.46 9.62
C GLU A 119 6.77 -1.77 9.92
N ASN A 120 7.80 -2.05 9.12
CA ASN A 120 9.15 -1.48 9.25
C ASN A 120 9.38 -0.21 8.43
N CYS A 121 8.42 0.27 7.63
CA CYS A 121 8.56 1.55 6.94
C CYS A 121 8.57 2.69 7.98
N GLU A 122 9.61 3.51 8.01
CA GLU A 122 9.83 4.48 9.09
C GLU A 122 8.80 5.62 9.05
N ASP A 123 8.63 6.29 7.91
CA ASP A 123 7.84 7.52 7.79
C ASP A 123 6.58 7.39 6.92
N LEU A 124 6.14 6.15 6.66
CA LEU A 124 4.98 5.89 5.80
C LEU A 124 3.70 6.51 6.40
N SER A 125 3.12 7.47 5.67
CA SER A 125 1.93 8.22 6.08
C SER A 125 0.67 7.71 5.39
N LEU A 126 0.79 7.16 4.17
CA LEU A 126 -0.33 6.62 3.40
C LEU A 126 -0.02 5.21 2.91
N LEU A 127 -0.95 4.28 3.15
CA LEU A 127 -0.88 2.91 2.63
C LEU A 127 -2.20 2.54 1.94
N LYS A 128 -2.09 2.06 0.69
CA LYS A 128 -3.23 1.54 -0.06
C LYS A 128 -2.95 0.16 -0.63
N ILE A 129 -3.81 -0.80 -0.29
CA ILE A 129 -3.80 -2.15 -0.86
C ILE A 129 -5.05 -2.30 -1.73
N LYS A 130 -4.88 -2.55 -3.04
CA LYS A 130 -6.00 -2.58 -3.99
C LYS A 130 -6.80 -3.89 -3.90
N ALA A 131 -6.13 -5.02 -3.73
CA ALA A 131 -6.75 -6.32 -3.63
C ALA A 131 -7.27 -6.59 -2.20
N PRO A 132 -8.34 -7.39 -2.06
CA PRO A 132 -8.83 -7.82 -0.75
C PRO A 132 -7.79 -8.64 0.01
N ILE A 133 -7.69 -8.36 1.31
CA ILE A 133 -6.90 -9.13 2.27
C ILE A 133 -7.80 -10.22 2.86
N ASP A 134 -7.36 -11.47 2.73
CA ASP A 134 -8.08 -12.69 3.15
C ASP A 134 -7.32 -13.47 4.24
N PHE A 135 -6.36 -12.83 4.91
CA PHE A 135 -5.63 -13.37 6.04
C PHE A 135 -5.80 -12.52 7.32
N PRO A 136 -5.61 -13.09 8.52
CA PRO A 136 -5.69 -12.35 9.77
C PRO A 136 -4.66 -11.21 9.85
N LEU A 137 -5.13 -9.99 10.10
CA LEU A 137 -4.28 -8.83 10.37
C LEU A 137 -4.24 -8.53 11.88
N MET A 138 -3.07 -8.71 12.48
CA MET A 138 -2.79 -8.28 13.85
C MET A 138 -1.63 -7.32 13.86
N MET A 139 -1.90 -6.05 14.15
CA MET A 139 -0.89 -5.00 14.20
C MET A 139 -0.01 -5.12 15.45
N ASN A 140 1.30 -4.94 15.27
CA ASN A 140 2.20 -4.72 16.40
C ASN A 140 2.12 -3.26 16.85
N VAL A 141 1.71 -3.02 18.11
CA VAL A 141 1.60 -1.67 18.71
C VAL A 141 2.93 -0.91 18.67
N GLY A 142 4.05 -1.64 18.73
CA GLY A 142 5.40 -1.07 18.66
C GLY A 142 5.91 -0.80 17.24
N SER A 143 5.17 -1.18 16.20
CA SER A 143 5.60 -0.96 14.80
C SER A 143 5.69 0.52 14.45
N ARG A 144 6.57 0.86 13.50
CA ARG A 144 6.67 2.22 12.97
C ARG A 144 5.40 2.61 12.23
N LEU A 145 4.88 1.70 11.42
CA LEU A 145 3.62 1.87 10.70
C LEU A 145 2.46 2.27 11.63
N CYS A 146 2.32 1.65 12.81
CA CYS A 146 1.32 2.04 13.82
C CYS A 146 1.47 3.51 14.27
N GLN A 147 2.71 4.01 14.35
CA GLN A 147 3.07 5.33 14.87
C GLN A 147 3.03 6.45 13.83
N THR A 148 3.14 6.13 12.54
CA THR A 148 3.29 7.11 11.45
C THR A 148 2.12 7.15 10.49
N LEU A 149 1.45 6.02 10.26
CA LEU A 149 0.38 5.93 9.27
C LEU A 149 -0.81 6.83 9.64
N LYS A 150 -1.21 7.68 8.69
CA LYS A 150 -2.36 8.58 8.79
C LYS A 150 -3.53 8.12 7.95
N ASP A 151 -3.25 7.60 6.76
CA ASP A 151 -4.29 7.23 5.80
C ASP A 151 -4.13 5.76 5.39
N LEU A 152 -5.18 4.97 5.62
CA LEU A 152 -5.21 3.54 5.27
C LEU A 152 -6.39 3.24 4.36
N PHE A 153 -6.10 2.65 3.20
CA PHE A 153 -7.08 2.21 2.21
C PHE A 153 -6.93 0.71 1.99
N ILE A 154 -7.87 -0.09 2.50
CA ILE A 154 -7.81 -1.55 2.42
C ILE A 154 -9.18 -2.13 2.11
N SER A 155 -9.16 -3.31 1.50
CA SER A 155 -10.33 -4.17 1.33
C SER A 155 -10.11 -5.44 2.16
N LEU A 156 -11.11 -5.88 2.92
CA LEU A 156 -11.04 -7.07 3.77
C LEU A 156 -12.09 -8.08 3.33
N ASP A 157 -11.69 -9.34 3.18
CA ASP A 157 -12.67 -10.42 3.02
C ASP A 157 -13.47 -10.61 4.31
N ILE A 158 -14.78 -10.81 4.15
CA ILE A 158 -15.71 -10.97 5.27
C ILE A 158 -15.33 -12.11 6.22
N SER A 159 -14.69 -13.16 5.70
CA SER A 159 -14.28 -14.34 6.49
C SER A 159 -13.21 -14.01 7.53
N ILE A 160 -12.40 -12.96 7.33
CA ILE A 160 -11.31 -12.62 8.25
C ILE A 160 -11.62 -11.45 9.17
N ILE A 161 -12.76 -10.78 9.00
CA ILE A 161 -13.05 -9.52 9.69
C ILE A 161 -13.07 -9.65 11.22
N GLN A 162 -13.46 -10.82 11.73
CA GLN A 162 -13.48 -11.11 13.16
C GLN A 162 -12.06 -11.25 13.75
N SER A 163 -11.08 -11.57 12.92
CA SER A 163 -9.67 -11.77 13.28
C SER A 163 -8.84 -10.51 13.11
N VAL A 164 -9.37 -9.46 12.47
CA VAL A 164 -8.65 -8.20 12.23
C VAL A 164 -8.60 -7.35 13.50
N ARG A 165 -7.39 -6.95 13.89
CA ARG A 165 -7.09 -6.05 15.00
C ARG A 165 -6.12 -4.98 14.52
N LEU A 166 -6.68 -3.82 14.19
CA LEU A 166 -5.95 -2.63 13.79
C LEU A 166 -5.73 -1.73 14.99
N ILE A 167 -4.48 -1.33 15.20
CA ILE A 167 -4.05 -0.41 16.24
C ILE A 167 -3.17 0.62 15.55
N PHE A 168 -3.57 1.89 15.66
CA PHE A 168 -2.83 3.02 15.11
C PHE A 168 -2.89 4.20 16.06
N ILE A 169 -1.78 4.92 16.16
CA ILE A 169 -1.67 6.11 17.02
C ILE A 169 -2.02 7.38 16.25
N LYS A 170 -1.75 7.44 14.94
CA LYS A 170 -1.94 8.65 14.12
C LYS A 170 -2.94 8.49 12.97
N LEU A 171 -3.67 7.38 12.89
CA LEU A 171 -4.57 7.14 11.77
C LEU A 171 -5.71 8.15 11.80
N VAL A 172 -5.77 9.01 10.80
CA VAL A 172 -6.78 10.05 10.59
C VAL A 172 -7.89 9.54 9.70
N LEU A 173 -7.54 8.79 8.65
CA LEU A 173 -8.47 8.26 7.67
C LEU A 173 -8.34 6.74 7.53
N LEU A 174 -9.48 6.06 7.65
CA LEU A 174 -9.62 4.66 7.27
C LEU A 174 -10.69 4.55 6.17
N SER A 175 -10.29 4.10 4.99
CA SER A 175 -11.20 3.67 3.94
C SER A 175 -11.18 2.14 3.91
N LEU A 176 -12.25 1.54 4.42
CA LEU A 176 -12.40 0.10 4.48
C LEU A 176 -13.50 -0.35 3.52
N GLU A 177 -13.14 -1.23 2.60
CA GLU A 177 -14.10 -1.99 1.80
C GLU A 177 -14.25 -3.39 2.41
N ILE A 178 -15.49 -3.86 2.58
CA ILE A 178 -15.76 -5.25 2.94
C ILE A 178 -16.14 -5.98 1.66
N THR A 179 -15.37 -7.01 1.33
CA THR A 179 -15.63 -7.88 0.18
C THR A 179 -16.20 -9.21 0.65
N SER A 180 -17.19 -9.70 -0.09
CA SER A 180 -17.83 -10.97 0.20
C SER A 180 -18.23 -11.63 -1.11
N LYS A 181 -18.02 -12.94 -1.22
CA LYS A 181 -18.64 -13.75 -2.29
C LYS A 181 -20.15 -13.91 -2.07
N ASN A 182 -20.65 -13.56 -0.89
CA ASN A 182 -22.05 -13.62 -0.53
C ASN A 182 -22.71 -12.24 -0.71
N ASN A 183 -23.71 -12.17 -1.59
CA ASN A 183 -24.47 -10.95 -1.88
C ASN A 183 -25.53 -10.63 -0.81
N ASP A 184 -25.64 -11.43 0.26
CA ASP A 184 -26.56 -11.18 1.37
C ASP A 184 -26.11 -9.96 2.19
N ARG A 185 -26.89 -8.89 2.12
CA ARG A 185 -26.63 -7.63 2.84
C ARG A 185 -26.57 -7.80 4.36
N SER A 186 -27.36 -8.71 4.92
CA SER A 186 -27.42 -8.90 6.39
C SER A 186 -26.09 -9.38 6.97
N VAL A 187 -25.40 -10.27 6.25
CA VAL A 187 -24.08 -10.79 6.62
C VAL A 187 -23.04 -9.67 6.60
N ASN A 188 -23.17 -8.72 5.67
CA ASN A 188 -22.25 -7.58 5.56
C ASN A 188 -22.45 -6.56 6.69
N ASP A 189 -23.70 -6.27 7.08
CA ASP A 189 -23.98 -5.40 8.22
C ASP A 189 -23.41 -5.98 9.52
N GLU A 190 -23.56 -7.29 9.74
CA GLU A 190 -22.97 -7.97 10.89
C GLU A 190 -21.44 -7.91 10.88
N ALA A 191 -20.81 -8.06 9.71
CA ALA A 191 -19.38 -7.94 9.53
C ALA A 191 -18.87 -6.53 9.87
N VAL A 192 -19.54 -5.49 9.37
CA VAL A 192 -19.27 -4.09 9.76
C VAL A 192 -19.37 -3.92 11.27
N HIS A 193 -20.46 -4.39 11.89
CA HIS A 193 -20.64 -4.28 13.34
C HIS A 193 -19.54 -5.01 14.11
N CYS A 194 -19.13 -6.20 13.66
CA CYS A 194 -18.01 -6.94 14.22
C CYS A 194 -16.70 -6.15 14.11
N PHE A 195 -16.40 -5.59 12.94
CA PHE A 195 -15.21 -4.77 12.73
C PHE A 195 -15.18 -3.57 13.68
N MET A 196 -16.29 -2.83 13.74
CA MET A 196 -16.43 -1.65 14.61
C MET A 196 -16.21 -2.04 16.07
N ARG A 197 -16.88 -3.10 16.56
CA ARG A 197 -16.75 -3.56 17.94
C ARG A 197 -15.31 -3.95 18.29
N ASN A 198 -14.62 -4.63 17.38
CA ASN A 198 -13.26 -5.13 17.63
C ASN A 198 -12.19 -4.03 17.57
N ASN A 199 -12.38 -3.01 16.73
CA ASN A 199 -11.32 -2.05 16.42
C ASN A 199 -11.56 -0.64 17.01
N PHE A 200 -12.82 -0.24 17.23
CA PHE A 200 -13.13 1.11 17.75
C PHE A 200 -13.27 1.16 19.27
N THR A 201 -13.73 0.09 19.89
CA THR A 201 -13.92 0.06 21.35
C THR A 201 -12.59 0.10 22.12
N LYS A 202 -11.45 -0.24 21.47
CA LYS A 202 -10.14 -0.39 22.14
C LYS A 202 -8.90 0.06 21.32
N GLY A 203 -9.04 0.48 20.05
CA GLY A 203 -7.90 0.63 19.14
C GLY A 203 -7.83 1.97 18.40
N ILE A 204 -8.49 2.05 17.23
CA ILE A 204 -8.29 3.10 16.22
C ILE A 204 -8.84 4.49 16.64
N ASN A 205 -9.73 4.55 17.62
CA ASN A 205 -10.58 5.71 17.88
C ASN A 205 -9.85 6.97 18.43
N GLY A 206 -8.60 6.85 18.87
CA GLY A 206 -7.89 7.97 19.50
C GLY A 206 -7.63 9.17 18.57
N THR A 207 -7.41 8.91 17.28
CA THR A 207 -7.00 9.93 16.29
C THR A 207 -7.76 9.88 14.97
N LEU A 208 -8.64 8.89 14.78
CA LEU A 208 -9.43 8.78 13.57
C LEU A 208 -10.41 9.95 13.46
N GLU A 209 -10.40 10.61 12.31
CA GLU A 209 -11.35 11.67 11.97
C GLU A 209 -12.40 11.17 10.98
N ILE A 210 -12.01 10.27 10.06
CA ILE A 210 -12.86 9.80 8.96
C ILE A 210 -12.78 8.28 8.85
N LEU A 211 -13.93 7.61 8.93
CA LEU A 211 -14.11 6.23 8.48
C LEU A 211 -15.04 6.22 7.28
N THR A 212 -14.57 5.67 6.17
CA THR A 212 -15.40 5.37 5.00
C THR A 212 -15.57 3.86 4.90
N LEU A 213 -16.81 3.38 5.00
CA LEU A 213 -17.16 1.98 4.80
C LEU A 213 -17.81 1.80 3.44
N GLN A 214 -17.26 0.89 2.65
CA GLN A 214 -17.73 0.56 1.32
C GLN A 214 -18.01 -0.94 1.22
N GLN A 215 -18.92 -1.29 0.32
CA GLN A 215 -19.15 -2.67 -0.07
C GLN A 215 -19.09 -2.77 -1.59
N SER A 216 -18.34 -3.75 -2.08
CA SER A 216 -18.40 -4.14 -3.48
C SER A 216 -19.57 -5.10 -3.69
N THR A 217 -20.58 -4.63 -4.42
CA THR A 217 -21.68 -5.47 -4.90
C THR A 217 -21.50 -5.73 -6.39
N SER A 218 -20.55 -6.59 -6.75
CA SER A 218 -20.28 -7.16 -8.10
C SER A 218 -20.10 -6.22 -9.31
N PHE A 219 -20.62 -4.98 -9.31
CA PHE A 219 -20.54 -4.02 -10.41
C PHE A 219 -20.52 -2.55 -9.97
N ASP A 220 -20.79 -2.22 -8.70
CA ASP A 220 -20.65 -0.87 -8.14
C ASP A 220 -20.13 -0.91 -6.70
N LEU A 221 -19.23 0.03 -6.35
CA LEU A 221 -18.85 0.32 -4.96
C LEU A 221 -19.98 1.13 -4.34
N THR A 222 -20.80 0.49 -3.52
CA THR A 222 -21.87 1.20 -2.79
C THR A 222 -21.27 1.72 -1.49
N PRO A 223 -21.21 3.05 -1.26
CA PRO A 223 -20.83 3.57 0.05
C PRO A 223 -21.90 3.15 1.06
N LEU A 224 -21.52 2.31 2.02
CA LEU A 224 -22.42 1.87 3.08
C LEU A 224 -22.64 3.00 4.08
N SER A 225 -21.56 3.62 4.53
CA SER A 225 -21.59 4.66 5.55
C SER A 225 -20.29 5.45 5.56
N ARG A 226 -20.38 6.72 5.92
CA ARG A 226 -19.23 7.56 6.24
C ARG A 226 -19.42 8.13 7.63
N PHE A 227 -18.48 7.83 8.53
CA PHE A 227 -18.49 8.32 9.89
C PHE A 227 -17.43 9.42 10.02
N TYR A 228 -17.83 10.50 10.68
CA TYR A 228 -16.95 11.58 11.07
C TYR A 228 -16.84 11.57 12.58
N PHE A 229 -15.61 11.46 13.07
CA PHE A 229 -15.33 11.46 14.50
C PHE A 229 -14.83 12.86 14.88
N PRO A 230 -15.40 13.47 15.94
CA PRO A 230 -14.91 14.76 16.40
C PRO A 230 -13.49 14.61 16.96
N LYS A 231 -12.61 15.57 16.68
CA LYS A 231 -11.31 15.65 17.35
C LYS A 231 -11.53 15.74 18.85
N ILE A 232 -11.15 14.68 19.56
CA ILE A 232 -11.10 14.72 21.02
C ILE A 232 -9.85 15.55 21.36
N ASN A 233 -10.03 16.85 21.56
CA ASN A 233 -8.99 17.69 22.14
C ASN A 233 -8.74 17.20 23.57
N LEU A 234 -7.66 16.45 23.78
CA LEU A 234 -7.21 15.97 25.09
C LEU A 234 -6.73 17.11 26.04
N TYR A 235 -7.06 18.37 25.75
CA TYR A 235 -6.69 19.55 26.54
C TYR A 235 -7.84 20.06 27.41
N THR A 236 -8.66 19.17 27.97
CA THR A 236 -9.56 19.50 29.08
C THR A 236 -9.76 18.28 29.98
N SER A 237 -8.83 18.05 30.90
CA SER A 237 -9.05 17.36 32.18
C SER A 237 -7.92 17.67 33.13
#